data_AF-A0AAN6RTG9-F1
#
_entry.id   AF-A0AAN6RTG9-F1
#
_cell.length_a   1.000
_cell.length_b   1.000
_cell.length_c   1.000
_cell.angle_alpha   90.00
_cell.angle_beta   90.00
_cell.angle_gamma   90.00
#
_symmetry.space_group_name_H-M   'P 1'
#
loop_
_entity.id
_entity.type
_entity.pdbx_description
1 polymer ?
#
loop_
_entity_poly.entity_id
_entity_poly.type
_entity_poly.pdbx_seq_one_letter_code
_entity_poly.pdbx_strand_id
1 'polypeptide(L)'
;MLPGVATLAALVAVSHGAITGTRTTAAAAALCSQYAYQSANGYELLNNLWGIGTATSGSQCTNYDGPVNSGIAFSSTWTWQGDQNTVKSYIYAGRQFTRKKVSEIRSLPTTVQWSYNTTNHRANVAYDIFTSTDPNHANSSGDFELMIWLERYGGIWPITDSSTGSPAASVKVAGYTWDLFTGYNGAMRVYSFVVPKGSPIYSFTADVKEFFNYLKTNQNFPESQQYMLIYQFGTEAFVGGPTKFTVSKFQADVN
;
A
#
# COMPACT_ATOMS: atom_id res chain seq x y z
N MET A 1 -4.17 42.77 -85.61
CA MET A 1 -3.30 43.49 -84.64
C MET A 1 -4.09 43.69 -83.36
N LEU A 2 -3.38 43.63 -82.23
CA LEU A 2 -3.79 43.84 -80.82
C LEU A 2 -4.34 42.61 -80.08
N PRO A 3 -3.99 42.48 -78.78
CA PRO A 3 -3.33 41.29 -78.23
C PRO A 3 -4.14 40.61 -77.13
N GLY A 4 -3.61 39.50 -76.63
CA GLY A 4 -4.23 38.65 -75.61
C GLY A 4 -4.38 39.30 -74.24
N VAL A 5 -5.26 38.69 -73.45
CA VAL A 5 -5.35 38.87 -72.01
C VAL A 5 -5.30 37.46 -71.40
N ALA A 6 -4.21 37.16 -70.73
CA ALA A 6 -4.05 35.95 -69.91
C ALA A 6 -4.80 36.15 -68.60
N THR A 7 -5.76 35.28 -68.29
CA THR A 7 -6.46 35.27 -67.00
C THR A 7 -5.73 34.31 -66.06
N LEU A 8 -5.10 34.87 -65.02
CA LEU A 8 -4.41 34.13 -63.97
C LEU A 8 -5.46 33.47 -63.05
N ALA A 9 -5.51 32.13 -63.01
CA ALA A 9 -6.32 31.39 -62.05
C ALA A 9 -5.61 31.34 -60.69
N ALA A 10 -6.16 31.98 -59.67
CA ALA A 10 -5.67 31.86 -58.30
C ALA A 10 -6.17 30.56 -57.67
N LEU A 11 -5.27 29.60 -57.41
CA LEU A 11 -5.55 28.46 -56.55
C LEU A 11 -5.62 28.91 -55.08
N VAL A 12 -6.79 28.82 -54.47
CA VAL A 12 -6.95 28.94 -53.02
C VAL A 12 -6.63 27.58 -52.40
N ALA A 13 -5.49 27.48 -51.73
CA ALA A 13 -5.14 26.31 -50.93
C ALA A 13 -5.94 26.33 -49.62
N VAL A 14 -6.86 25.36 -49.44
CA VAL A 14 -7.56 25.15 -48.17
C VAL A 14 -6.67 24.33 -47.25
N SER A 15 -6.06 24.99 -46.26
CA SER A 15 -5.31 24.32 -45.20
C SER A 15 -6.28 23.58 -44.27
N HIS A 16 -6.20 22.25 -44.26
CA HIS A 16 -6.90 21.42 -43.29
C HIS A 16 -6.14 21.51 -41.96
N GLY A 17 -6.60 22.37 -41.06
CA GLY A 17 -6.09 22.45 -39.70
C GLY A 17 -6.26 21.11 -38.99
N ALA A 18 -5.15 20.49 -38.59
CA ALA A 18 -5.17 19.30 -37.77
C ALA A 18 -5.80 19.64 -36.42
N ILE A 19 -6.95 19.03 -36.12
CA ILE A 19 -7.55 19.08 -34.78
C ILE A 19 -6.69 18.21 -33.87
N THR A 20 -5.71 18.82 -33.22
CA THR A 20 -4.98 18.21 -32.10
C THR A 20 -5.91 18.13 -30.90
N GLY A 21 -6.65 17.03 -30.80
CA GLY A 21 -7.41 16.71 -29.60
C GLY A 21 -6.46 16.58 -28.41
N THR A 22 -6.46 17.58 -27.53
CA THR A 22 -5.85 17.49 -26.21
C THR A 22 -6.64 16.45 -25.41
N ARG A 23 -6.09 15.24 -25.23
CA ARG A 23 -6.59 14.31 -24.21
C ARG A 23 -6.35 14.96 -22.85
N THR A 24 -7.35 15.62 -22.31
CA THR A 24 -7.42 15.89 -20.88
C THR A 24 -7.56 14.54 -20.18
N THR A 25 -6.45 14.02 -19.67
CA THR A 25 -6.50 12.93 -18.68
C THR A 25 -7.23 13.50 -17.47
N ALA A 26 -8.49 13.08 -17.26
CA ALA A 26 -9.19 13.40 -16.02
C ALA A 26 -8.31 12.97 -14.85
N ALA A 27 -7.95 13.90 -13.97
CA ALA A 27 -7.30 13.54 -12.72
C ALA A 27 -8.21 12.54 -12.00
N ALA A 28 -7.65 11.42 -11.54
CA ALA A 28 -8.41 10.46 -10.75
C ALA A 28 -9.03 11.20 -9.55
N ALA A 29 -10.33 10.99 -9.31
CA ALA A 29 -11.02 11.65 -8.21
C ALA A 29 -10.39 11.22 -6.87
N ALA A 30 -10.14 12.19 -5.99
CA ALA A 30 -9.59 11.92 -4.66
C ALA A 30 -10.54 11.01 -3.85
N LEU A 31 -9.99 9.95 -3.27
CA LEU A 31 -10.68 9.00 -2.40
C LEU A 31 -10.71 9.57 -0.98
N CYS A 32 -11.71 10.38 -0.65
CA CYS A 32 -11.78 11.07 0.64
C CYS A 32 -12.81 10.50 1.62
N SER A 33 -13.81 9.74 1.17
CA SER A 33 -14.77 9.11 2.09
C SER A 33 -14.14 7.93 2.83
N GLN A 34 -14.75 7.53 3.95
CA GLN A 34 -14.22 6.50 4.87
C GLN A 34 -13.74 5.22 4.15
N TYR A 35 -14.55 4.71 3.23
CA TYR A 35 -14.24 3.52 2.42
C TYR A 35 -14.24 3.83 0.91
N ALA A 36 -13.79 5.03 0.53
CA ALA A 36 -13.60 5.34 -0.89
C ALA A 36 -12.61 4.32 -1.50
N TYR A 37 -13.01 3.74 -2.64
CA TYR A 37 -12.35 2.62 -3.28
C TYR A 37 -12.11 2.91 -4.76
N GLN A 38 -10.97 2.43 -5.26
CA GLN A 38 -10.70 2.34 -6.69
C GLN A 38 -9.94 1.04 -6.98
N SER A 39 -10.14 0.49 -8.18
CA SER A 39 -9.28 -0.57 -8.71
C SER A 39 -8.72 -0.18 -10.07
N ALA A 40 -7.42 -0.45 -10.27
CA ALA A 40 -6.71 -0.20 -11.51
C ALA A 40 -5.46 -1.09 -11.62
N ASN A 41 -5.15 -1.57 -12.83
CA ASN A 41 -3.94 -2.35 -13.14
C ASN A 41 -3.71 -3.59 -12.25
N GLY A 42 -4.78 -4.26 -11.83
CA GLY A 42 -4.71 -5.42 -10.94
C GLY A 42 -4.39 -5.06 -9.49
N TYR A 43 -4.57 -3.81 -9.11
CA TYR A 43 -4.50 -3.35 -7.72
C TYR A 43 -5.84 -2.76 -7.28
N GLU A 44 -6.11 -2.85 -6.00
CA GLU A 44 -7.09 -2.05 -5.31
C GLU A 44 -6.41 -0.93 -4.52
N LEU A 45 -7.11 0.19 -4.32
CA LEU A 45 -6.69 1.32 -3.50
C LEU A 45 -7.89 1.70 -2.63
N LEU A 46 -7.71 1.67 -1.31
CA LEU A 46 -8.79 1.95 -0.36
C LEU A 46 -8.35 3.00 0.66
N ASN A 47 -9.20 4.01 0.87
CA ASN A 47 -8.93 5.06 1.86
C ASN A 47 -9.05 4.55 3.31
N ASN A 48 -9.88 3.53 3.55
CA ASN A 48 -9.94 2.72 4.77
C ASN A 48 -9.72 3.48 6.11
N LEU A 49 -10.59 4.45 6.40
CA LEU A 49 -10.59 5.20 7.66
C LEU A 49 -11.39 4.44 8.75
N TRP A 50 -11.06 3.16 8.94
CA TRP A 50 -11.83 2.27 9.80
C TRP A 50 -11.88 2.73 11.26
N GLY A 51 -10.82 3.38 11.74
CA GLY A 51 -10.67 3.86 13.11
C GLY A 51 -11.07 5.33 13.31
N ILE A 52 -11.69 5.97 12.30
CA ILE A 52 -12.02 7.40 12.30
C ILE A 52 -12.83 7.85 13.51
N GLY A 53 -13.70 6.96 14.04
CA GLY A 53 -14.55 7.27 15.20
C GLY A 53 -13.78 7.52 16.50
N THR A 54 -12.48 7.19 16.55
CA THR A 54 -11.60 7.45 17.70
C THR A 54 -10.84 8.78 17.58
N ALA A 55 -10.95 9.46 16.44
CA ALA A 55 -10.38 10.79 16.25
C ALA A 55 -11.28 11.86 16.87
N THR A 56 -10.67 12.88 17.46
CA THR A 56 -11.41 14.10 17.89
C THR A 56 -11.58 15.09 16.74
N SER A 57 -10.65 15.08 15.79
CA SER A 57 -10.73 15.80 14.51
C SER A 57 -9.70 15.24 13.53
N GLY A 58 -9.88 15.54 12.25
CA GLY A 58 -8.97 15.12 11.20
C GLY A 58 -9.69 14.78 9.89
N SER A 59 -8.90 14.49 8.88
CA SER A 59 -9.38 14.11 7.55
C SER A 59 -8.25 13.41 6.79
N GLN A 60 -8.62 12.58 5.82
CA GLN A 60 -7.66 11.90 4.95
C GLN A 60 -8.23 11.67 3.57
N CYS A 61 -7.41 11.97 2.55
CA CYS A 61 -7.73 11.76 1.15
C CYS A 61 -6.59 11.00 0.47
N THR A 62 -6.94 9.96 -0.27
CA THR A 62 -5.99 9.12 -0.99
C THR A 62 -6.18 9.29 -2.50
N ASN A 63 -5.09 9.31 -3.27
CA ASN A 63 -5.11 9.52 -4.71
C ASN A 63 -4.40 8.38 -5.41
N TYR A 64 -4.99 7.92 -6.50
CA TYR A 64 -4.33 7.07 -7.46
C TYR A 64 -3.47 7.95 -8.39
N ASP A 65 -2.15 7.79 -8.32
CA ASP A 65 -1.20 8.66 -9.03
C ASP A 65 -0.77 8.07 -10.39
N GLY A 66 -1.23 6.86 -10.73
CA GLY A 66 -1.07 6.26 -12.06
C GLY A 66 -0.31 4.93 -12.09
N PRO A 67 -0.19 4.30 -13.28
CA PRO A 67 0.67 3.13 -13.49
C PRO A 67 2.15 3.47 -13.37
N VAL A 68 2.95 2.53 -12.84
CA VAL A 68 4.41 2.58 -12.84
C VAL A 68 4.96 1.19 -13.18
N ASN A 69 5.45 1.00 -14.42
CA ASN A 69 5.81 -0.32 -14.95
C ASN A 69 4.63 -1.32 -14.79
N SER A 70 4.86 -2.49 -14.16
CA SER A 70 3.81 -3.46 -13.81
C SER A 70 3.09 -3.15 -12.48
N GLY A 71 3.38 -2.00 -11.86
CA GLY A 71 2.82 -1.57 -10.58
C GLY A 71 2.03 -0.27 -10.68
N ILE A 72 1.84 0.36 -9.52
CA ILE A 72 1.11 1.62 -9.40
C ILE A 72 1.84 2.62 -8.51
N ALA A 73 1.47 3.89 -8.62
CA ALA A 73 1.80 4.94 -7.68
C ALA A 73 0.52 5.45 -7.01
N PHE A 74 0.63 5.87 -5.75
CA PHE A 74 -0.47 6.47 -5.00
C PHE A 74 0.07 7.37 -3.88
N SER A 75 -0.79 8.26 -3.38
CA SER A 75 -0.45 9.14 -2.27
C SER A 75 -1.63 9.37 -1.37
N SER A 76 -1.36 9.74 -0.11
CA SER A 76 -2.40 10.07 0.86
C SER A 76 -1.99 11.29 1.67
N THR A 77 -2.87 12.29 1.75
CA THR A 77 -2.69 13.44 2.65
C THR A 77 -3.64 13.32 3.82
N TRP A 78 -3.13 13.48 5.03
CA TRP A 78 -3.92 13.32 6.23
C TRP A 78 -3.51 14.23 7.38
N THR A 79 -4.49 14.47 8.25
CA THR A 79 -4.35 15.09 9.57
C THR A 79 -5.23 14.30 10.53
N TRP A 80 -4.70 13.91 11.69
CA TRP A 80 -5.46 13.19 12.72
C TRP A 80 -5.13 13.71 14.12
N GLN A 81 -6.16 13.87 14.96
CA GLN A 81 -6.05 14.27 16.35
C GLN A 81 -6.88 13.33 17.24
N GLY A 82 -6.62 13.35 18.55
CA GLY A 82 -7.37 12.57 19.53
C GLY A 82 -6.53 11.49 20.17
N ASP A 83 -7.08 10.28 20.26
CA ASP A 83 -6.42 9.16 20.94
C ASP A 83 -5.05 8.89 20.31
N GLN A 84 -4.04 8.88 21.16
CA GLN A 84 -2.64 8.82 20.79
C GLN A 84 -2.21 7.42 20.31
N ASN A 85 -2.88 6.36 20.77
CA ASN A 85 -2.44 4.98 20.62
C ASN A 85 -3.43 4.11 19.83
N THR A 86 -4.44 4.72 19.22
CA THR A 86 -5.40 4.04 18.35
C THR A 86 -5.23 4.48 16.90
N VAL A 87 -5.12 3.51 16.01
CA VAL A 87 -5.05 3.74 14.55
C VAL A 87 -6.37 4.35 14.07
N LYS A 88 -6.30 5.39 13.22
CA LYS A 88 -7.46 6.05 12.59
C LYS A 88 -7.77 5.48 11.22
N SER A 89 -6.75 5.01 10.53
CA SER A 89 -6.85 4.54 9.15
C SER A 89 -5.70 3.61 8.83
N TYR A 90 -5.94 2.68 7.91
CA TYR A 90 -4.89 2.00 7.17
C TYR A 90 -5.15 2.19 5.67
N ILE A 91 -4.72 3.32 5.09
CA ILE A 91 -4.79 3.48 3.63
C ILE A 91 -3.84 2.48 3.00
N TYR A 92 -4.28 1.79 1.97
CA TYR A 92 -3.44 0.81 1.30
C TYR A 92 -3.73 0.72 -0.19
N ALA A 93 -2.71 0.30 -0.93
CA ALA A 93 -2.89 -0.41 -2.17
C ALA A 93 -2.75 -1.93 -1.93
N GLY A 94 -3.60 -2.73 -2.56
CA GLY A 94 -3.56 -4.20 -2.48
C GLY A 94 -3.39 -4.83 -3.85
N ARG A 95 -2.50 -5.82 -3.99
CA ARG A 95 -2.45 -6.63 -5.21
C ARG A 95 -3.68 -7.52 -5.25
N GLN A 96 -4.41 -7.51 -6.37
CA GLN A 96 -5.50 -8.44 -6.62
C GLN A 96 -4.96 -9.76 -7.17
N PHE A 97 -5.43 -10.87 -6.63
CA PHE A 97 -5.03 -12.22 -7.04
C PHE A 97 -6.14 -13.22 -6.73
N THR A 98 -6.09 -14.39 -7.36
CA THR A 98 -6.91 -15.53 -6.95
C THR A 98 -6.29 -16.15 -5.71
N ARG A 99 -7.06 -16.23 -4.61
CA ARG A 99 -6.61 -16.81 -3.34
C ARG A 99 -6.07 -18.23 -3.55
N LYS A 100 -4.92 -18.52 -2.95
CA LYS A 100 -4.24 -19.82 -2.97
C LYS A 100 -3.77 -20.15 -1.56
N LYS A 101 -3.55 -21.43 -1.29
CA LYS A 101 -2.86 -21.80 -0.04
C LYS A 101 -1.46 -21.23 -0.04
N VAL A 102 -0.98 -20.82 1.11
CA VAL A 102 0.38 -20.28 1.24
C VAL A 102 1.41 -21.32 0.79
N SER A 103 1.16 -22.62 0.99
CA SER A 103 2.01 -23.71 0.48
C SER A 103 2.06 -23.84 -1.06
N GLU A 104 1.06 -23.31 -1.77
CA GLU A 104 0.97 -23.36 -3.24
C GLU A 104 1.64 -22.15 -3.91
N ILE A 105 1.93 -21.10 -3.13
CA ILE A 105 2.59 -19.89 -3.60
C ILE A 105 4.10 -20.12 -3.64
N ARG A 106 4.69 -20.01 -4.84
CA ARG A 106 6.12 -20.18 -5.07
C ARG A 106 6.92 -18.95 -4.68
N SER A 107 6.39 -17.76 -4.97
CA SER A 107 7.02 -16.49 -4.63
C SER A 107 6.00 -15.35 -4.53
N LEU A 108 6.35 -14.36 -3.73
CA LEU A 108 5.64 -13.10 -3.52
C LEU A 108 6.61 -11.93 -3.77
N PRO A 109 7.10 -11.74 -5.01
CA PRO A 109 8.04 -10.68 -5.30
C PRO A 109 7.35 -9.32 -5.13
N THR A 110 8.05 -8.40 -4.47
CA THR A 110 7.58 -7.04 -4.30
C THR A 110 8.70 -6.02 -4.49
N THR A 111 8.32 -4.84 -4.96
CA THR A 111 9.16 -3.64 -4.94
C THR A 111 8.32 -2.45 -4.54
N VAL A 112 8.74 -1.75 -3.49
CA VAL A 112 8.08 -0.52 -3.06
C VAL A 112 9.07 0.61 -2.84
N GLN A 113 8.70 1.80 -3.25
CA GLN A 113 9.41 3.05 -2.99
C GLN A 113 8.41 4.05 -2.43
N TRP A 114 8.71 4.59 -1.25
CA TRP A 114 7.81 5.44 -0.53
C TRP A 114 8.54 6.56 0.23
N SER A 115 7.79 7.60 0.59
CA SER A 115 8.26 8.68 1.44
C SER A 115 7.13 9.31 2.24
N TYR A 116 7.51 9.94 3.34
CA TYR A 116 6.69 10.93 4.04
C TYR A 116 7.36 12.31 3.90
N ASN A 117 6.57 13.37 3.72
CA ASN A 117 7.12 14.74 3.59
C ASN A 117 7.62 15.32 4.93
N THR A 118 7.25 14.73 6.07
CA THR A 118 7.69 15.11 7.41
C THR A 118 7.71 13.87 8.31
N THR A 119 8.52 13.86 9.35
CA THR A 119 8.57 12.79 10.36
C THR A 119 7.83 13.13 11.65
N ASN A 120 7.28 14.35 11.75
CA ASN A 120 6.56 14.84 12.93
C ASN A 120 5.10 14.35 12.96
N HIS A 121 4.92 13.03 13.10
CA HIS A 121 3.63 12.37 13.19
C HIS A 121 3.80 10.99 13.86
N ARG A 122 2.68 10.32 14.15
CA ARG A 122 2.65 8.94 14.66
C ARG A 122 1.99 8.06 13.61
N ALA A 123 2.77 7.24 12.93
CA ALA A 123 2.32 6.31 11.90
C ALA A 123 3.36 5.22 11.65
N ASN A 124 2.96 4.10 11.06
CA ASN A 124 3.90 3.15 10.46
C ASN A 124 3.85 3.22 8.93
N VAL A 125 4.73 2.49 8.26
CA VAL A 125 4.59 2.12 6.85
C VAL A 125 4.78 0.63 6.74
N ALA A 126 3.75 -0.08 6.29
CA ALA A 126 3.66 -1.52 6.47
C ALA A 126 3.02 -2.25 5.30
N TYR A 127 3.54 -3.45 5.03
CA TYR A 127 2.76 -4.50 4.40
C TYR A 127 1.80 -5.12 5.40
N ASP A 128 0.65 -5.56 4.90
CA ASP A 128 -0.37 -6.29 5.66
C ASP A 128 -0.93 -7.45 4.82
N ILE A 129 -0.90 -8.65 5.38
CA ILE A 129 -1.27 -9.91 4.73
C ILE A 129 -2.06 -10.75 5.73
N PHE A 130 -3.34 -11.00 5.45
CA PHE A 130 -4.15 -11.96 6.20
C PHE A 130 -4.16 -13.33 5.55
N THR A 131 -4.25 -14.36 6.39
CA THR A 131 -4.52 -15.73 5.96
C THR A 131 -5.65 -16.34 6.77
N SER A 132 -6.44 -17.24 6.16
CA SER A 132 -7.43 -18.04 6.88
C SER A 132 -7.56 -19.44 6.28
N THR A 133 -8.01 -20.38 7.11
CA THR A 133 -8.46 -21.70 6.66
C THR A 133 -9.71 -21.63 5.77
N ASP A 134 -10.54 -20.59 5.92
CA ASP A 134 -11.69 -20.35 5.04
C ASP A 134 -11.26 -19.51 3.81
N PRO A 135 -11.25 -20.08 2.60
CA PRO A 135 -10.91 -19.34 1.39
C PRO A 135 -11.92 -18.24 1.04
N ASN A 136 -13.08 -18.18 1.68
CA ASN A 136 -14.11 -17.15 1.51
C ASN A 136 -14.17 -16.14 2.67
N HIS A 137 -13.22 -16.21 3.61
CA HIS A 137 -13.15 -15.28 4.73
C HIS A 137 -13.10 -13.82 4.25
N ALA A 138 -13.69 -12.90 5.03
CA ALA A 138 -13.68 -11.47 4.72
C ALA A 138 -12.25 -10.89 4.72
N ASN A 139 -12.04 -9.80 3.97
CA ASN A 139 -10.74 -9.14 3.84
C ASN A 139 -10.34 -8.25 5.04
N SER A 140 -11.18 -8.16 6.07
CA SER A 140 -10.95 -7.29 7.23
C SER A 140 -10.21 -7.96 8.39
N SER A 141 -9.97 -9.27 8.31
CA SER A 141 -9.22 -10.07 9.30
C SER A 141 -8.92 -11.47 8.75
N GLY A 142 -8.29 -12.32 9.55
CA GLY A 142 -8.08 -13.74 9.27
C GLY A 142 -7.74 -14.53 10.54
N ASP A 143 -7.27 -15.76 10.34
CA ASP A 143 -6.70 -16.59 11.41
C ASP A 143 -5.31 -16.06 11.81
N PHE A 144 -4.56 -15.60 10.82
CA PHE A 144 -3.24 -15.00 10.98
C PHE A 144 -3.09 -13.69 10.20
N GLU A 145 -2.26 -12.81 10.74
CA GLU A 145 -1.81 -11.57 10.12
C GLU A 145 -0.28 -11.55 10.09
N LEU A 146 0.28 -11.29 8.91
CA LEU A 146 1.70 -10.99 8.72
C LEU A 146 1.83 -9.52 8.34
N MET A 147 2.49 -8.74 9.19
CA MET A 147 2.89 -7.38 8.89
C MET A 147 4.41 -7.26 8.70
N ILE A 148 4.82 -6.39 7.77
CA ILE A 148 6.23 -6.04 7.55
C ILE A 148 6.34 -4.52 7.58
N TRP A 149 6.82 -3.97 8.69
CA TRP A 149 6.90 -2.53 8.92
C TRP A 149 8.26 -2.00 8.48
N LEU A 150 8.26 -1.20 7.42
CA LEU A 150 9.45 -0.58 6.84
C LEU A 150 9.91 0.67 7.60
N GLU A 151 9.04 1.26 8.43
CA GLU A 151 9.32 2.36 9.34
C GLU A 151 8.20 2.51 10.39
N ARG A 152 8.51 3.16 11.52
CA ARG A 152 7.56 3.57 12.56
C ARG A 152 7.93 4.92 13.20
N TYR A 153 7.03 5.88 13.12
CA TYR A 153 7.21 7.23 13.64
C TYR A 153 6.56 7.42 15.01
N GLY A 154 7.17 8.28 15.83
CA GLY A 154 6.57 8.78 17.07
C GLY A 154 6.27 7.71 18.13
N GLY A 155 7.13 6.69 18.21
CA GLY A 155 7.13 5.73 19.33
C GLY A 155 5.90 4.80 19.37
N ILE A 156 5.26 4.56 18.24
CA ILE A 156 4.22 3.52 18.13
C ILE A 156 4.84 2.11 18.20
N TRP A 157 4.01 1.14 18.54
CA TRP A 157 4.40 -0.26 18.72
C TRP A 157 3.46 -1.18 17.94
N PRO A 158 3.98 -2.29 17.39
CA PRO A 158 3.12 -3.34 16.85
C PRO A 158 2.38 -4.07 17.99
N ILE A 159 1.36 -4.84 17.62
CA ILE A 159 0.72 -5.80 18.53
C ILE A 159 1.77 -6.79 19.04
N THR A 160 1.81 -7.01 20.35
CA THR A 160 2.81 -7.87 20.99
C THR A 160 2.30 -8.51 22.27
N ASP A 161 2.69 -9.76 22.52
CA ASP A 161 2.52 -10.49 23.78
C ASP A 161 3.44 -9.94 24.88
N SER A 162 4.49 -9.19 24.51
CA SER A 162 5.45 -8.61 25.44
C SER A 162 4.86 -7.42 26.19
N SER A 163 4.69 -7.55 27.51
CA SER A 163 4.26 -6.45 28.38
C SER A 163 5.26 -5.29 28.46
N THR A 164 6.51 -5.50 28.06
CA THR A 164 7.58 -4.49 28.03
C THR A 164 7.81 -3.91 26.64
N GLY A 165 7.08 -4.38 25.61
CA GLY A 165 7.28 -3.97 24.22
C GLY A 165 8.60 -4.44 23.62
N SER A 166 9.21 -5.49 24.18
CA SER A 166 10.44 -6.09 23.64
C SER A 166 10.11 -7.05 22.49
N PRO A 167 10.95 -7.12 21.44
CA PRO A 167 10.75 -8.09 20.37
C PRO A 167 10.95 -9.51 20.89
N ALA A 168 10.22 -10.46 20.31
CA ALA A 168 10.38 -11.88 20.57
C ALA A 168 11.73 -12.41 20.04
N ALA A 169 12.21 -11.85 18.92
CA ALA A 169 13.50 -12.18 18.34
C ALA A 169 14.02 -11.04 17.45
N SER A 170 15.34 -11.00 17.22
CA SER A 170 15.95 -10.25 16.11
C SER A 170 16.38 -11.24 15.03
N VAL A 171 15.95 -11.04 13.79
CA VAL A 171 16.01 -12.05 12.72
C VAL A 171 16.47 -11.43 11.40
N LYS A 172 17.02 -12.25 10.50
CA LYS A 172 17.38 -11.85 9.14
C LYS A 172 16.53 -12.59 8.11
N VAL A 173 15.73 -11.86 7.34
CA VAL A 173 14.80 -12.40 6.33
C VAL A 173 14.84 -11.50 5.09
N ALA A 174 14.87 -12.09 3.90
CA ALA A 174 14.96 -11.38 2.62
C ALA A 174 16.14 -10.40 2.52
N GLY A 175 17.23 -10.68 3.23
CA GLY A 175 18.43 -9.83 3.27
C GLY A 175 18.40 -8.69 4.28
N TYR A 176 17.28 -8.46 4.97
CA TYR A 176 17.11 -7.38 5.96
C TYR A 176 17.05 -7.91 7.38
N THR A 177 17.41 -7.06 8.35
CA THR A 177 17.26 -7.34 9.78
C THR A 177 15.91 -6.83 10.27
N TRP A 178 15.24 -7.62 11.08
CA TRP A 178 13.92 -7.33 11.65
C TRP A 178 13.88 -7.65 13.13
N ASP A 179 13.22 -6.80 13.89
CA ASP A 179 12.69 -7.11 15.21
C ASP A 179 11.33 -7.78 15.01
N LEU A 180 11.22 -9.07 15.36
CA LEU A 180 9.98 -9.83 15.28
C LEU A 180 9.16 -9.62 16.55
N PHE A 181 7.92 -9.17 16.37
CA PHE A 181 6.90 -9.09 17.40
C PHE A 181 5.79 -10.09 17.09
N THR A 182 5.20 -10.65 18.14
CA THR A 182 4.09 -11.59 18.02
C THR A 182 3.01 -11.25 19.02
N GLY A 183 1.75 -11.27 18.63
CA GLY A 183 0.64 -11.02 19.56
C GLY A 183 -0.69 -11.51 19.02
N TYR A 184 -1.79 -11.08 19.63
CA TYR A 184 -3.14 -11.40 19.20
C TYR A 184 -4.01 -10.15 19.07
N ASN A 185 -4.78 -10.08 17.98
CA ASN A 185 -5.86 -9.13 17.79
C ASN A 185 -7.20 -9.88 17.82
N GLY A 186 -7.83 -9.91 18.99
CA GLY A 186 -8.93 -10.85 19.22
C GLY A 186 -8.46 -12.29 19.03
N ALA A 187 -9.06 -13.02 18.09
CA ALA A 187 -8.68 -14.39 17.75
C ALA A 187 -7.53 -14.49 16.72
N MET A 188 -7.19 -13.40 16.04
CA MET A 188 -6.18 -13.40 14.98
C MET A 188 -4.78 -13.37 15.57
N ARG A 189 -3.91 -14.30 15.17
CA ARG A 189 -2.49 -14.28 15.55
C ARG A 189 -1.71 -13.33 14.64
N VAL A 190 -1.04 -12.35 15.23
CA VAL A 190 -0.30 -11.31 14.49
C VAL A 190 1.20 -11.53 14.61
N TYR A 191 1.90 -11.51 13.48
CA TYR A 191 3.35 -11.48 13.37
C TYR A 191 3.78 -10.18 12.71
N SER A 192 4.52 -9.32 13.41
CA SER A 192 5.01 -8.06 12.86
C SER A 192 6.54 -8.08 12.80
N PHE A 193 7.08 -8.07 11.58
CA PHE A 193 8.50 -7.87 11.33
C PHE A 193 8.75 -6.37 11.19
N VAL A 194 9.40 -5.77 12.19
CA VAL A 194 9.61 -4.32 12.24
C VAL A 194 11.08 -4.02 12.05
N VAL A 195 11.42 -3.05 11.20
CA VAL A 195 12.81 -2.60 11.11
C VAL A 195 13.34 -2.16 12.48
N PRO A 196 14.61 -2.45 12.82
CA PRO A 196 15.23 -1.94 14.02
C PRO A 196 15.10 -0.42 14.09
N LYS A 197 14.88 0.10 15.31
CA LYS A 197 14.65 1.53 15.52
C LYS A 197 15.77 2.36 14.88
N GLY A 198 15.40 3.36 14.07
CA GLY A 198 16.35 4.24 13.39
C GLY A 198 16.94 3.68 12.10
N SER A 199 16.38 2.59 11.56
CA SER A 199 16.81 1.97 10.30
C SER A 199 15.68 1.89 9.25
N PRO A 200 15.10 3.03 8.81
CA PRO A 200 14.04 3.04 7.80
C PRO A 200 14.46 2.33 6.51
N ILE A 201 13.50 1.66 5.87
CA ILE A 201 13.65 1.14 4.50
C ILE A 201 12.69 1.88 3.57
N TYR A 202 13.15 2.97 2.95
CA TYR A 202 12.36 3.77 2.00
C TYR A 202 12.20 3.11 0.62
N SER A 203 13.12 2.22 0.25
CA SER A 203 13.06 1.41 -0.97
C SER A 203 13.30 -0.05 -0.60
N PHE A 204 12.26 -0.87 -0.73
CA PHE A 204 12.28 -2.28 -0.34
C PHE A 204 12.03 -3.16 -1.56
N THR A 205 12.86 -4.18 -1.73
CA THR A 205 12.70 -5.19 -2.78
C THR A 205 13.03 -6.55 -2.19
N ALA A 206 12.08 -7.47 -2.24
CA ALA A 206 12.16 -8.75 -1.56
C ALA A 206 11.18 -9.76 -2.16
N ASP A 207 11.32 -11.02 -1.75
CA ASP A 207 10.26 -12.02 -1.85
C ASP A 207 9.59 -12.18 -0.48
N VAL A 208 8.33 -11.76 -0.36
CA VAL A 208 7.57 -11.87 0.91
C VAL A 208 7.34 -13.33 1.32
N LYS A 209 7.47 -14.30 0.40
CA LYS A 209 7.38 -15.74 0.73
C LYS A 209 8.47 -16.15 1.73
N GLU A 210 9.61 -15.47 1.76
CA GLU A 210 10.67 -15.73 2.75
C GLU A 210 10.21 -15.52 4.20
N PHE A 211 9.30 -14.57 4.45
CA PHE A 211 8.73 -14.32 5.78
C PHE A 211 7.81 -15.47 6.19
N PHE A 212 6.96 -15.97 5.28
CA PHE A 212 6.17 -17.17 5.54
C PHE A 212 7.03 -18.41 5.75
N ASN A 213 8.15 -18.57 5.02
CA ASN A 213 9.09 -19.67 5.24
C ASN A 213 9.74 -19.59 6.63
N TYR A 214 10.09 -18.38 7.07
CA TYR A 214 10.56 -18.14 8.43
C TYR A 214 9.49 -18.54 9.45
N LEU A 215 8.25 -18.07 9.29
CA LEU A 215 7.14 -18.36 10.21
C LEU A 215 6.80 -19.85 10.25
N LYS A 216 6.82 -20.54 9.11
CA LYS A 216 6.66 -22.00 9.04
C LYS A 216 7.71 -22.71 9.90
N THR A 217 8.98 -22.33 9.73
CA THR A 217 10.12 -23.02 10.35
C THR A 217 10.24 -22.71 11.84
N ASN A 218 9.97 -21.46 12.25
CA ASN A 218 10.29 -20.97 13.59
C ASN A 218 9.05 -20.67 14.45
N GLN A 219 7.87 -20.56 13.83
CA GLN A 219 6.62 -20.17 14.50
C GLN A 219 5.48 -21.16 14.23
N ASN A 220 5.78 -22.32 13.63
CA ASN A 220 4.81 -23.37 13.30
C ASN A 220 3.62 -22.91 12.44
N PHE A 221 3.81 -21.92 11.56
CA PHE A 221 2.74 -21.43 10.69
C PHE A 221 2.21 -22.54 9.75
N PRO A 222 0.90 -22.84 9.75
CA PRO A 222 0.31 -23.98 9.03
C PRO A 222 0.02 -23.66 7.55
N GLU A 223 1.06 -23.40 6.74
CA GLU A 223 0.92 -22.90 5.37
C GLU A 223 0.08 -23.78 4.41
N SER A 224 -0.05 -25.09 4.69
CA SER A 224 -0.85 -26.02 3.87
C SER A 224 -2.35 -25.96 4.13
N GLN A 225 -2.75 -25.23 5.17
CA GLN A 225 -4.15 -25.02 5.57
C GLN A 225 -4.60 -23.58 5.33
N GLN A 226 -3.66 -22.64 5.27
CA GLN A 226 -3.93 -21.21 5.24
C GLN A 226 -3.97 -20.69 3.81
N TYR A 227 -5.11 -20.13 3.40
CA TYR A 227 -5.26 -19.35 2.17
C TYR A 227 -4.81 -17.92 2.41
N MET A 228 -3.96 -17.37 1.53
CA MET A 228 -3.64 -15.95 1.55
C MET A 228 -4.85 -15.15 1.04
N LEU A 229 -5.38 -14.25 1.86
CA LEU A 229 -6.63 -13.53 1.60
C LEU A 229 -6.39 -12.18 0.90
N ILE A 230 -5.41 -11.44 1.38
CA ILE A 230 -5.05 -10.08 0.94
C ILE A 230 -3.54 -9.94 0.82
N TYR A 231 -3.08 -8.95 0.05
CA TYR A 231 -1.66 -8.58 -0.02
C TYR A 231 -1.54 -7.07 -0.20
N GLN A 232 -1.43 -6.37 0.92
CA GLN A 232 -1.58 -4.91 0.99
C GLN A 232 -0.27 -4.22 1.39
N PHE A 233 -0.12 -2.97 0.96
CA PHE A 233 0.94 -2.07 1.39
C PHE A 233 0.36 -0.67 1.62
N GLY A 234 0.72 -0.06 2.74
CA GLY A 234 0.07 1.15 3.20
C GLY A 234 0.72 1.80 4.41
N THR A 235 -0.05 2.67 5.08
CA THR A 235 0.37 3.35 6.32
C THR A 235 -0.78 3.38 7.30
N GLU A 236 -0.51 2.93 8.53
CA GLU A 236 -1.42 3.11 9.67
C GLU A 236 -1.15 4.45 10.33
N ALA A 237 -2.13 5.35 10.31
CA ALA A 237 -2.01 6.68 10.90
C ALA A 237 -2.66 6.73 12.29
N PHE A 238 -1.95 7.27 13.29
CA PHE A 238 -2.46 7.45 14.66
C PHE A 238 -2.88 8.90 14.90
N VAL A 239 -1.91 9.82 14.86
CA VAL A 239 -2.09 11.27 15.03
C VAL A 239 -0.98 12.05 14.32
N GLY A 240 -1.21 13.32 14.06
CA GLY A 240 -0.26 14.24 13.43
C GLY A 240 -0.81 14.89 12.16
N GLY A 241 0.10 15.41 11.36
CA GLY A 241 -0.23 16.13 10.13
C GLY A 241 -0.45 17.64 10.31
N PRO A 242 -0.63 18.40 9.20
CA PRO A 242 -0.79 17.90 7.83
C PRO A 242 0.46 17.18 7.31
N THR A 243 0.28 15.98 6.79
CA THR A 243 1.38 15.16 6.24
C THR A 243 0.95 14.49 4.94
N LYS A 244 1.91 14.15 4.10
CA LYS A 244 1.72 13.45 2.84
C LYS A 244 2.57 12.19 2.81
N PHE A 245 1.90 11.05 2.75
CA PHE A 245 2.48 9.77 2.38
C PHE A 245 2.48 9.65 0.85
N THR A 246 3.61 9.31 0.25
CA THR A 246 3.74 9.12 -1.19
C THR A 246 4.36 7.77 -1.46
N VAL A 247 3.74 6.98 -2.31
CA VAL A 247 4.28 5.72 -2.85
C VAL A 247 4.52 5.94 -4.33
N SER A 248 5.76 6.24 -4.69
CA SER A 248 6.14 6.48 -6.09
C SER A 248 6.14 5.19 -6.91
N LYS A 249 6.19 4.04 -6.25
CA LYS A 249 6.15 2.72 -6.88
C LYS A 249 5.70 1.68 -5.88
N PHE A 250 4.67 0.91 -6.22
CA PHE A 250 4.31 -0.35 -5.58
C PHE A 250 4.08 -1.41 -6.65
N GLN A 251 4.90 -2.44 -6.64
CA GLN A 251 4.81 -3.63 -7.48
C GLN A 251 4.72 -4.84 -6.57
N ALA A 252 3.75 -5.72 -6.79
CA ALA A 252 3.61 -6.98 -6.10
C ALA A 252 2.96 -8.01 -7.02
N ASP A 253 3.40 -9.26 -6.93
CA ASP A 253 2.78 -10.39 -7.64
C ASP A 253 2.65 -11.60 -6.71
N VAL A 254 1.77 -12.53 -7.11
CA VAL A 254 1.52 -13.79 -6.40
C VAL A 254 1.66 -14.93 -7.39
N ASN A 255 2.79 -15.65 -7.33
CA ASN A 255 3.14 -16.71 -8.27
C ASN A 255 2.76 -18.09 -7.73
#